data_AF-A0A9X1DQV4-F1
#
_entry.id   AF-A0A9X1DQV4-F1
#
_cell.length_a   1.000
_cell.length_b   1.000
_cell.length_c   1.000
_cell.angle_alpha   90.00
_cell.angle_beta   90.00
_cell.angle_gamma   90.00
#
_symmetry.space_group_name_H-M   'P 1'
#
loop_
_entity.id
_entity.type
_entity.pdbx_description
1 polymer ?
#
loop_
_entity_poly.entity_id
_entity_poly.type
_entity_poly.pdbx_seq_one_letter_code
_entity_poly.pdbx_strand_id
1 'polypeptide(L)'
;MFLTYFIIGLLVSSFSVTVILLIRKWFGRQLTAKWHYHLWMFLFMALALPFIPTDLYNFSSLFSSGDINQINAPSSNMEKNGTDMMQGLHLIQDFSVSVNRPDLSLLNKGVMGLWLSGMLLFTFTMVRGWLTIRRIKNYSSPFSNQEVLVLFEECKKRLHIKKPIEIVISNRVQSPMIFGLFQTYIVLPSQHENWLSLKNYEYIFLHELNHYKNKDLLTNYVILFYQIIYWFNPLVWLAFREMRLDREIACDTSVLQLLDDHSISEYGNTIINFLDLSKRSSNLQLVTQLNGSKLQIKKRIEQISAYSHSAKKSLRKSVFIYVLASIILTIQLPFVSAFATENDRYYFKNDGVVYEDLQQFFKGYEGSFVLYDHNAQQYRIYNEEKSTLRISPDSTYKIYSALFALEANVISPEESKLSWDGTKQPYEAWNMDQDVSSALQKSVNWYFQELDRRTGFETIQSNLQEINYGNSDVSGEFSEFWNESSLKISPVEQVQLLQAFYNNQFGYKERHIQAVKDALLLEKNEEARLSGKTGTGAVNGKNINGWFIGYVETKNNTYFFATNIQNEDDSSGSKAGEITLSILKDLGIYNENEGEKYGEKHS
;
A
#
# COMPACT_ATOMS: atom_id res chain seq x y z
N MET A 1 -8.18 2.32 2.43
CA MET A 1 -7.01 1.98 1.60
C MET A 1 -6.84 2.86 0.36
N PHE A 2 -7.84 3.03 -0.52
CA PHE A 2 -7.67 3.83 -1.76
C PHE A 2 -7.14 5.26 -1.51
N LEU A 3 -7.69 5.97 -0.53
CA LEU A 3 -7.26 7.33 -0.18
C LEU A 3 -5.76 7.40 0.16
N THR A 4 -5.24 6.41 0.90
CA THR A 4 -3.82 6.31 1.25
C THR A 4 -2.96 6.15 -0.01
N TYR A 5 -3.29 5.20 -0.89
CA TYR A 5 -2.59 5.00 -2.16
C TYR A 5 -2.68 6.22 -3.08
N PHE A 6 -3.83 6.90 -3.10
CA PHE A 6 -4.02 8.13 -3.86
C PHE A 6 -3.08 9.26 -3.38
N ILE A 7 -2.97 9.45 -2.06
CA ILE A 7 -2.07 10.45 -1.45
C ILE A 7 -0.61 10.10 -1.71
N ILE A 8 -0.21 8.83 -1.49
CA ILE A 8 1.15 8.36 -1.78
C ILE A 8 1.48 8.62 -3.25
N GLY A 9 0.58 8.26 -4.16
CA GLY A 9 0.75 8.49 -5.59
C GLY A 9 0.92 9.97 -5.94
N LEU A 10 0.15 10.86 -5.31
CA LEU A 10 0.29 12.32 -5.47
C LEU A 10 1.67 12.82 -5.00
N LEU A 11 2.12 12.37 -3.83
CA LEU A 11 3.40 12.80 -3.24
C LEU A 11 4.60 12.30 -4.06
N VAL A 12 4.63 11.01 -4.39
CA VAL A 12 5.71 10.36 -5.16
C VAL A 12 5.84 11.00 -6.55
N SER A 13 4.72 11.18 -7.24
CA SER A 13 4.71 11.79 -8.57
C SER A 13 5.17 13.25 -8.53
N SER A 14 4.71 14.03 -7.56
CA SER A 14 5.08 15.45 -7.41
C SER A 14 6.56 15.63 -7.06
N PHE A 15 7.08 14.80 -6.14
CA PHE A 15 8.49 14.78 -5.77
C PHE A 15 9.37 14.43 -6.98
N SER A 16 9.06 13.34 -7.68
CA SER A 16 9.83 12.87 -8.83
C SER A 16 9.88 13.92 -9.95
N VAL A 17 8.75 14.56 -10.28
CA VAL A 17 8.71 15.63 -11.28
C VAL A 17 9.59 16.82 -10.84
N THR A 18 9.50 17.22 -9.57
CA THR A 18 10.28 18.35 -9.05
C THR A 18 11.78 18.09 -9.12
N VAL A 19 12.23 16.90 -8.70
CA VAL A 19 13.63 16.48 -8.78
C VAL A 19 14.14 16.52 -10.22
N ILE A 20 13.40 15.94 -11.18
CA ILE A 20 13.80 15.95 -12.59
C ILE A 20 13.90 17.39 -13.13
N LEU A 21 12.95 18.26 -12.80
CA LEU A 21 12.98 19.67 -13.22
C LEU A 21 14.16 20.44 -12.61
N LEU A 22 14.50 20.19 -11.34
CA LEU A 22 15.67 20.80 -10.69
C LEU A 22 16.98 20.34 -11.33
N ILE A 23 17.10 19.04 -11.62
CA ILE A 23 18.27 18.48 -12.32
C ILE A 23 18.42 19.14 -13.69
N ARG A 24 17.32 19.27 -14.46
CA ARG A 24 17.33 19.97 -15.76
C ARG A 24 17.74 21.43 -15.60
N LYS A 25 17.27 22.13 -14.56
CA LYS A 25 17.58 23.54 -14.30
C LYS A 25 19.05 23.75 -13.96
N TRP A 26 19.62 22.94 -13.08
CA TRP A 26 20.99 23.13 -12.57
C TRP A 26 22.06 22.51 -13.46
N PHE A 27 21.79 21.34 -14.04
CA PHE A 27 22.77 20.58 -14.83
C PHE A 27 22.49 20.61 -16.33
N GLY A 28 21.47 21.34 -16.79
CA GLY A 28 21.00 21.30 -18.17
C GLY A 28 22.04 21.69 -19.22
N ARG A 29 23.00 22.55 -18.87
CA ARG A 29 24.12 22.92 -19.77
C ARG A 29 25.10 21.77 -20.01
N GLN A 30 25.21 20.85 -19.05
CA GLN A 30 26.14 19.72 -19.09
C GLN A 30 25.53 18.48 -19.77
N LEU A 31 24.20 18.46 -19.91
CA LEU A 31 23.44 17.37 -20.51
C LEU A 31 23.31 17.54 -22.03
N THR A 32 23.51 16.44 -22.75
CA THR A 32 23.12 16.36 -24.17
C THR A 32 21.59 16.33 -24.30
N ALA A 33 21.05 16.70 -25.47
CA ALA A 33 19.61 16.63 -25.73
C ALA A 33 19.03 15.23 -25.48
N LYS A 34 19.75 14.19 -25.89
CA LYS A 34 19.35 12.80 -25.66
C LYS A 34 19.25 12.43 -24.17
N TRP A 35 20.18 12.91 -23.36
CA TRP A 35 20.18 12.66 -21.91
C TRP A 35 19.11 13.48 -21.17
N HIS A 36 18.77 14.69 -21.65
CA HIS A 36 17.57 15.40 -21.18
C HIS A 36 16.31 14.57 -21.38
N TYR A 37 16.15 13.97 -22.58
CA TYR A 37 15.02 13.10 -22.86
C TYR A 37 15.01 11.82 -22.00
N HIS A 38 16.16 11.16 -21.84
CA HIS A 38 16.24 9.91 -21.05
C HIS A 38 16.00 10.10 -19.55
N LEU A 39 16.26 11.27 -18.97
CA LEU A 39 15.94 11.55 -17.55
C LEU A 39 14.45 11.33 -17.26
N TRP A 40 13.57 11.60 -18.22
CA TRP A 40 12.14 11.39 -18.06
C TRP A 40 11.72 9.92 -17.97
N MET A 41 12.58 8.97 -18.36
CA MET A 41 12.28 7.55 -18.21
C MET A 41 12.16 7.16 -16.73
N PHE A 42 12.87 7.84 -15.83
CA PHE A 42 12.71 7.66 -14.39
C PHE A 42 11.33 8.06 -13.89
N LEU A 43 10.67 9.02 -14.55
CA LEU A 43 9.31 9.42 -14.19
C LEU A 43 8.33 8.26 -14.39
N PHE A 44 8.45 7.49 -15.48
CA PHE A 44 7.58 6.33 -15.68
C PHE A 44 7.76 5.27 -14.60
N MET A 45 8.99 5.02 -14.17
CA MET A 45 9.26 4.08 -13.07
C MET A 45 8.64 4.59 -11.77
N ALA A 46 8.81 5.88 -11.45
CA ALA A 46 8.22 6.48 -10.26
C ALA A 46 6.69 6.47 -10.25
N LEU A 47 6.05 6.73 -11.39
CA LEU A 47 4.59 6.68 -11.53
C LEU A 47 4.02 5.26 -11.47
N ALA A 48 4.84 4.23 -11.70
CA ALA A 48 4.41 2.84 -11.53
C ALA A 48 4.39 2.41 -10.05
N LEU A 49 5.24 3.01 -9.20
CA LEU A 49 5.50 2.54 -7.83
C LEU A 49 4.23 2.34 -6.98
N PRO A 50 3.24 3.25 -6.95
CA PRO A 50 2.06 3.07 -6.10
C PRO A 50 1.15 1.89 -6.51
N PHE A 51 1.39 1.30 -7.68
CA PHE A 51 0.60 0.19 -8.24
C PHE A 51 1.33 -1.13 -8.22
N ILE A 52 2.61 -1.15 -7.83
CA ILE A 52 3.33 -2.40 -7.64
C ILE A 52 2.80 -3.00 -6.31
N PRO A 53 2.51 -4.31 -6.24
CA PRO A 53 2.20 -4.96 -4.97
C PRO A 53 3.35 -4.79 -3.97
N THR A 54 3.02 -4.43 -2.74
CA THR A 54 3.98 -4.18 -1.64
C THR A 54 4.92 -5.37 -1.41
N ASP A 55 4.44 -6.59 -1.64
CA ASP A 55 5.21 -7.82 -1.47
C ASP A 55 6.44 -7.88 -2.40
N LEU A 56 6.39 -7.22 -3.56
CA LEU A 56 7.49 -7.22 -4.54
C LEU A 56 8.64 -6.26 -4.20
N TYR A 57 8.42 -5.30 -3.30
CA TYR A 57 9.42 -4.33 -2.87
C TYR A 57 9.43 -4.14 -1.37
N ASN A 58 9.02 -5.16 -0.62
CA ASN A 58 9.14 -5.15 0.83
C ASN A 58 10.63 -5.25 1.20
N PHE A 59 11.31 -4.10 1.18
CA PHE A 59 12.74 -3.95 1.49
C PHE A 59 13.05 -4.28 2.95
N SER A 60 12.03 -4.47 3.81
CA SER A 60 12.24 -5.04 5.15
C SER A 60 12.88 -6.43 5.07
N SER A 61 12.64 -7.20 4.00
CA SER A 61 13.29 -8.50 3.74
C SER A 61 14.76 -8.40 3.31
N LEU A 62 15.20 -7.28 2.73
CA LEU A 62 16.63 -7.06 2.43
C LEU A 62 17.44 -6.79 3.71
N PHE A 63 16.78 -6.37 4.79
CA PHE A 63 17.33 -6.32 6.14
C PHE A 63 16.87 -7.48 7.05
N SER A 64 16.00 -8.36 6.55
CA SER A 64 15.51 -9.54 7.27
C SER A 64 15.82 -10.78 6.43
N SER A 65 16.99 -11.35 6.65
CA SER A 65 17.43 -12.56 5.96
C SER A 65 16.43 -13.72 6.08
N GLY A 66 15.97 -14.27 4.95
CA GLY A 66 15.59 -15.68 4.82
C GLY A 66 14.20 -16.04 4.25
N ASP A 67 14.07 -16.03 2.93
CA ASP A 67 13.43 -17.01 2.00
C ASP A 67 12.01 -17.62 2.21
N ILE A 68 11.02 -16.95 1.59
CA ILE A 68 10.08 -17.36 0.50
C ILE A 68 9.74 -18.85 0.27
N ASN A 69 8.43 -19.20 0.32
CA ASN A 69 7.65 -19.75 -0.83
C ASN A 69 6.14 -19.85 -0.52
N GLN A 70 5.33 -18.99 -1.15
CA GLN A 70 3.87 -19.08 -1.22
C GLN A 70 3.43 -19.87 -2.44
N ILE A 71 2.48 -20.80 -2.27
CA ILE A 71 1.73 -21.42 -3.37
C ILE A 71 0.24 -21.12 -3.15
N ASN A 72 -0.36 -20.47 -4.15
CA ASN A 72 -1.79 -20.15 -4.21
C ASN A 72 -2.65 -21.41 -4.35
N ALA A 73 -3.75 -21.48 -3.60
CA ALA A 73 -4.84 -22.44 -3.83
C ALA A 73 -6.16 -21.70 -4.15
N PRO A 74 -7.05 -22.30 -4.96
CA PRO A 74 -8.11 -21.59 -5.65
C PRO A 74 -9.37 -21.39 -4.80
N SER A 75 -10.08 -20.32 -5.13
CA SER A 75 -11.42 -19.99 -4.66
C SER A 75 -12.45 -21.04 -5.11
N SER A 76 -13.10 -21.68 -4.15
CA SER A 76 -14.32 -22.47 -4.38
C SER A 76 -15.51 -21.84 -3.65
N ASN A 77 -16.48 -21.40 -4.44
CA ASN A 77 -17.83 -21.03 -4.03
C ASN A 77 -18.60 -22.26 -3.51
N MET A 78 -19.40 -22.07 -2.45
CA MET A 78 -20.62 -22.79 -2.03
C MET A 78 -20.68 -22.76 -0.50
N GLU A 79 -21.81 -22.70 0.19
CA GLU A 79 -23.20 -22.34 -0.09
C GLU A 79 -23.80 -22.11 1.32
N LYS A 80 -24.73 -21.18 1.45
CA LYS A 80 -25.44 -20.93 2.71
C LYS A 80 -26.34 -22.10 3.08
N ASN A 81 -26.26 -22.55 4.33
CA ASN A 81 -27.36 -23.10 5.16
C ASN A 81 -26.77 -23.20 6.58
N GLY A 82 -27.28 -22.48 7.58
CA GLY A 82 -28.57 -22.68 8.25
C GLY A 82 -28.23 -22.93 9.73
N THR A 83 -28.40 -21.89 10.57
CA THR A 83 -29.39 -21.80 11.67
C THR A 83 -29.06 -22.57 12.95
N ASP A 84 -29.06 -21.79 14.03
CA ASP A 84 -29.32 -22.12 15.44
C ASP A 84 -28.36 -23.04 16.19
N MET A 85 -27.57 -22.40 17.08
CA MET A 85 -27.62 -22.70 18.51
C MET A 85 -27.06 -21.49 19.28
N MET A 86 -27.96 -20.60 19.71
CA MET A 86 -27.63 -19.48 20.58
C MET A 86 -28.19 -19.78 21.98
N GLN A 87 -27.38 -20.41 22.83
CA GLN A 87 -27.54 -20.43 24.28
C GLN A 87 -26.26 -20.98 24.92
N GLY A 88 -25.46 -20.11 25.56
CA GLY A 88 -24.38 -20.52 26.44
C GLY A 88 -23.23 -19.52 26.55
N LEU A 89 -23.33 -18.57 27.50
CA LEU A 89 -22.32 -18.35 28.55
C LEU A 89 -22.77 -17.20 29.47
N HIS A 90 -23.17 -17.51 30.71
CA HIS A 90 -23.48 -16.52 31.75
C HIS A 90 -22.26 -16.24 32.66
N LEU A 91 -21.10 -16.87 32.39
CA LEU A 91 -19.90 -16.86 33.23
C LEU A 91 -18.98 -15.63 33.01
N ILE A 92 -19.07 -14.96 31.86
CA ILE A 92 -18.13 -13.88 31.51
C ILE A 92 -18.90 -12.61 31.16
N GLN A 93 -18.71 -11.56 31.96
CA GLN A 93 -19.25 -10.23 31.67
C GLN A 93 -18.31 -9.48 30.73
N ASP A 94 -18.62 -9.52 29.44
CA ASP A 94 -17.87 -8.87 28.38
C ASP A 94 -18.35 -7.43 28.17
N PHE A 95 -17.88 -6.54 29.04
CA PHE A 95 -18.15 -5.10 28.94
C PHE A 95 -17.03 -4.38 28.17
N SER A 96 -17.42 -3.59 27.18
CA SER A 96 -16.52 -2.76 26.35
C SER A 96 -17.13 -1.39 26.05
N VAL A 97 -16.28 -0.40 25.76
CA VAL A 97 -16.74 0.93 25.33
C VAL A 97 -16.23 1.17 23.92
N SER A 98 -17.14 1.57 23.03
CA SER A 98 -16.78 1.83 21.64
C SER A 98 -15.92 3.08 21.51
N VAL A 99 -14.82 2.95 20.76
CA VAL A 99 -14.01 4.07 20.30
C VAL A 99 -14.68 4.71 19.08
N ASN A 100 -14.77 6.03 19.08
CA ASN A 100 -15.26 6.78 17.93
C ASN A 100 -14.08 7.14 17.02
N ARG A 101 -14.09 6.61 15.79
CA ARG A 101 -13.11 6.97 14.75
C ARG A 101 -13.82 7.69 13.61
N PRO A 102 -13.28 8.78 13.08
CA PRO A 102 -13.90 9.47 11.94
C PRO A 102 -14.04 8.48 10.78
N ASP A 103 -15.28 8.23 10.36
CA ASP A 103 -15.54 7.34 9.24
C ASP A 103 -15.14 8.01 7.92
N LEU A 104 -13.89 7.76 7.51
CA LEU A 104 -13.37 8.19 6.22
C LEU A 104 -13.85 7.31 5.07
N SER A 105 -14.74 6.33 5.30
CA SER A 105 -15.23 5.43 4.24
C SER A 105 -15.97 6.20 3.15
N LEU A 106 -16.80 7.18 3.53
CA LEU A 106 -17.53 8.02 2.58
C LEU A 106 -16.57 8.87 1.75
N LEU A 107 -15.58 9.48 2.38
CA LEU A 107 -14.54 10.24 1.69
C LEU A 107 -13.73 9.32 0.75
N ASN A 108 -13.31 8.16 1.23
CA ASN A 108 -12.57 7.17 0.44
C ASN A 108 -13.37 6.70 -0.79
N LYS A 109 -14.67 6.38 -0.63
CA LYS A 109 -15.57 6.03 -1.72
C LYS A 109 -15.79 7.20 -2.67
N GLY A 110 -15.95 8.42 -2.16
CA GLY A 110 -16.14 9.64 -2.93
C GLY A 110 -14.92 9.98 -3.79
N VAL A 111 -13.72 9.96 -3.21
CA VAL A 111 -12.45 10.21 -3.92
C VAL A 111 -12.19 9.12 -4.96
N MET A 112 -12.49 7.86 -4.65
CA MET A 112 -12.41 6.76 -5.63
C MET A 112 -13.38 6.95 -6.80
N GLY A 113 -14.64 7.29 -6.52
CA GLY A 113 -15.64 7.57 -7.55
C GLY A 113 -15.25 8.75 -8.44
N LEU A 114 -14.75 9.83 -7.85
CA LEU A 114 -14.23 10.99 -8.59
C LEU A 114 -13.04 10.59 -9.48
N TRP A 115 -12.08 9.84 -8.95
CA TRP A 115 -10.93 9.37 -9.70
C TRP A 115 -11.32 8.49 -10.89
N LEU A 116 -12.22 7.51 -10.69
CA LEU A 116 -12.75 6.65 -11.76
C LEU A 116 -13.51 7.45 -12.83
N SER A 117 -14.29 8.44 -12.43
CA SER A 117 -15.02 9.30 -13.37
C SER A 117 -14.07 10.07 -14.30
N GLY A 118 -12.96 10.58 -13.76
CA GLY A 118 -11.93 11.22 -14.55
C GLY A 118 -11.19 10.24 -15.46
N MET A 119 -10.85 9.04 -14.98
CA MET A 119 -10.27 8.00 -15.83
C MET A 119 -11.16 7.65 -17.02
N LEU A 120 -12.47 7.50 -16.81
CA LEU A 120 -13.43 7.22 -17.87
C LEU A 120 -13.48 8.37 -18.90
N LEU A 121 -13.50 9.61 -18.43
CA LEU A 121 -13.46 10.80 -19.29
C LEU A 121 -12.19 10.85 -20.16
N PHE A 122 -11.01 10.65 -19.55
CA PHE A 122 -9.73 10.69 -20.28
C PHE A 122 -9.51 9.45 -21.16
N THR A 123 -10.06 8.30 -20.79
CA THR A 123 -10.09 7.11 -21.65
C THR A 123 -10.96 7.38 -22.89
N PHE A 124 -12.13 8.00 -22.71
CA PHE A 124 -12.98 8.38 -23.84
C PHE A 124 -12.27 9.35 -24.80
N THR A 125 -11.54 10.34 -24.29
CA THR A 125 -10.76 11.25 -25.16
C THR A 125 -9.65 10.52 -25.90
N MET A 126 -8.96 9.58 -25.26
CA MET A 126 -7.96 8.71 -25.90
C MET A 126 -8.59 7.85 -27.02
N VAL A 127 -9.73 7.21 -26.76
CA VAL A 127 -10.44 6.40 -27.76
C VAL A 127 -10.84 7.26 -28.97
N ARG A 128 -11.32 8.49 -28.76
CA ARG A 128 -11.60 9.42 -29.86
C ARG A 128 -10.35 9.77 -30.67
N GLY A 129 -9.21 9.98 -29.99
CA GLY A 129 -7.92 10.19 -30.64
C GLY A 129 -7.52 9.00 -31.51
N TRP A 130 -7.60 7.79 -30.97
CA TRP A 130 -7.31 6.55 -31.69
C TRP A 130 -8.24 6.33 -32.89
N LEU A 131 -9.54 6.57 -32.74
CA LEU A 131 -10.51 6.51 -33.84
C LEU A 131 -10.18 7.53 -34.93
N THR A 132 -9.66 8.71 -34.56
CA THR A 132 -9.24 9.73 -35.51
C THR A 132 -8.03 9.27 -36.33
N ILE A 133 -7.01 8.68 -35.68
CA ILE A 133 -5.86 8.06 -36.38
C ILE A 133 -6.34 6.96 -37.34
N ARG A 134 -7.25 6.10 -36.86
CA ARG A 134 -7.80 5.01 -37.67
C ARG A 134 -8.54 5.54 -38.90
N ARG A 135 -9.27 6.65 -38.77
CA ARG A 135 -9.88 7.35 -39.92
C ARG A 135 -8.81 7.90 -40.86
N ILE A 136 -7.75 8.55 -40.38
CA ILE A 136 -6.66 9.05 -41.24
C ILE A 136 -6.10 7.91 -42.11
N LYS A 137 -5.84 6.73 -41.52
CA LYS A 137 -5.41 5.53 -42.25
C LYS A 137 -6.46 5.07 -43.28
N ASN A 138 -7.72 4.92 -42.87
CA ASN A 138 -8.74 4.37 -43.76
C ASN A 138 -9.04 5.26 -44.97
N TYR A 139 -8.78 6.56 -44.87
CA TYR A 139 -8.95 7.54 -45.95
C TYR A 139 -7.63 7.98 -46.58
N SER A 140 -6.53 7.28 -46.30
CA SER A 140 -5.25 7.57 -46.94
C SER A 140 -5.10 6.80 -48.25
N SER A 141 -4.45 7.41 -49.24
CA SER A 141 -4.10 6.77 -50.51
C SER A 141 -2.62 6.33 -50.52
N PRO A 142 -2.25 5.30 -51.29
CA PRO A 142 -0.86 4.91 -51.46
C PRO A 142 -0.02 6.04 -52.05
N PHE A 143 1.23 6.17 -51.59
CA PHE A 143 2.20 7.09 -52.17
C PHE A 143 2.85 6.49 -53.42
N SER A 144 2.98 7.26 -54.51
CA SER A 144 3.35 6.72 -55.84
C SER A 144 4.61 7.33 -56.48
N ASN A 145 5.19 8.41 -55.94
CA ASN A 145 6.36 9.04 -56.57
C ASN A 145 7.63 8.19 -56.36
N GLN A 146 8.17 7.63 -57.44
CA GLN A 146 9.28 6.68 -57.39
C GLN A 146 10.59 7.29 -56.91
N GLU A 147 10.88 8.54 -57.25
CA GLU A 147 12.12 9.22 -56.85
C GLU A 147 12.16 9.41 -55.33
N VAL A 148 11.03 9.83 -54.75
CA VAL A 148 10.88 10.01 -53.30
C VAL A 148 10.88 8.66 -52.56
N LEU A 149 10.34 7.59 -53.16
CA LEU A 149 10.39 6.24 -52.60
C LEU A 149 11.83 5.70 -52.53
N VAL A 150 12.65 5.96 -53.55
CA VAL A 150 14.08 5.59 -53.54
C VAL A 150 14.80 6.35 -52.43
N LEU A 151 14.61 7.67 -52.33
CA LEU A 151 15.16 8.50 -51.25
C LEU A 151 14.74 8.01 -49.85
N PHE A 152 13.49 7.58 -49.69
CA PHE A 152 12.99 7.04 -48.44
C PHE A 152 13.73 5.76 -48.03
N GLU A 153 13.95 4.83 -48.95
CA GLU A 153 14.71 3.61 -48.69
C GLU A 153 16.19 3.90 -48.40
N GLU A 154 16.78 4.93 -49.03
CA GLU A 154 18.12 5.41 -48.69
C GLU A 154 18.19 5.96 -47.26
N CYS A 155 17.21 6.77 -46.84
CA CYS A 155 17.10 7.26 -45.47
C CYS A 155 16.96 6.11 -44.45
N LYS A 156 16.14 5.09 -44.76
CA LYS A 156 16.02 3.88 -43.93
C LYS A 156 17.34 3.13 -43.81
N LYS A 157 18.07 2.95 -44.91
CA LYS A 157 19.41 2.32 -44.91
C LYS A 157 20.39 3.12 -44.05
N ARG A 158 20.42 4.45 -44.20
CA ARG A 158 21.26 5.36 -43.42
C ARG A 158 21.01 5.28 -41.91
N LEU A 159 19.76 5.05 -41.51
CA LEU A 159 19.37 4.89 -40.10
C LEU A 159 19.40 3.44 -39.60
N HIS A 160 19.74 2.47 -40.47
CA HIS A 160 19.75 1.03 -40.22
C HIS A 160 18.39 0.44 -39.84
N ILE A 161 17.31 0.92 -40.47
CA ILE A 161 15.94 0.45 -40.23
C ILE A 161 15.59 -0.65 -41.24
N LYS A 162 15.37 -1.87 -40.74
CA LYS A 162 15.01 -3.05 -41.55
C LYS A 162 13.51 -3.33 -41.65
N LYS A 163 12.68 -2.77 -40.76
CA LYS A 163 11.24 -3.03 -40.78
C LYS A 163 10.56 -2.35 -41.97
N PRO A 164 9.47 -2.95 -42.49
CA PRO A 164 8.63 -2.28 -43.49
C PRO A 164 7.91 -1.11 -42.83
N ILE A 165 8.05 0.08 -43.42
CA ILE A 165 7.33 1.30 -43.06
C ILE A 165 6.67 1.78 -44.35
N GLU A 166 5.37 2.02 -44.32
CA GLU A 166 4.59 2.44 -45.50
C GLU A 166 4.42 3.96 -45.52
N ILE A 167 4.56 4.55 -46.69
CA ILE A 167 4.23 5.96 -46.92
C ILE A 167 2.81 6.05 -47.48
N VAL A 168 1.98 6.86 -46.86
CA VAL A 168 0.61 7.11 -47.29
C VAL A 168 0.32 8.60 -47.35
N ILE A 169 -0.65 9.00 -48.19
CA ILE A 169 -1.04 10.39 -48.37
C ILE A 169 -2.43 10.59 -47.74
N SER A 170 -2.62 11.65 -46.97
CA SER A 170 -3.93 12.00 -46.42
C SER A 170 -4.22 13.49 -46.50
N ASN A 171 -5.45 13.84 -46.88
CA ASN A 171 -5.96 15.22 -46.82
C ASN A 171 -6.38 15.67 -45.41
N ARG A 172 -6.35 14.74 -44.43
CA ARG A 172 -6.72 15.01 -43.04
C ARG A 172 -5.55 15.42 -42.14
N VAL A 173 -4.34 15.43 -42.68
CA VAL A 173 -3.15 15.92 -42.00
C VAL A 173 -2.59 17.13 -42.73
N GLN A 174 -2.11 18.12 -41.97
CA GLN A 174 -1.49 19.35 -42.51
C GLN A 174 0.04 19.35 -42.36
N SER A 175 0.59 18.36 -41.66
CA SER A 175 2.01 18.18 -41.43
C SER A 175 2.32 16.68 -41.48
N PRO A 176 3.54 16.27 -41.88
CA PRO A 176 3.98 14.89 -41.80
C PRO A 176 3.73 14.31 -40.41
N MET A 177 3.41 13.03 -40.34
CA MET A 177 3.31 12.35 -39.05
C MET A 177 3.55 10.86 -39.18
N ILE A 178 4.18 10.27 -38.18
CA ILE A 178 4.32 8.83 -38.03
C ILE A 178 3.30 8.27 -37.03
N PHE A 179 2.66 7.15 -37.38
CA PHE A 179 1.80 6.41 -36.44
C PHE A 179 1.75 4.90 -36.72
N GLY A 180 1.25 4.14 -35.74
CA GLY A 180 1.03 2.68 -35.83
C GLY A 180 2.15 1.85 -35.18
N LEU A 181 1.80 1.08 -34.15
CA LEU A 181 2.75 0.26 -33.38
C LEU A 181 3.10 -1.07 -34.05
N PHE A 182 2.11 -1.74 -34.67
CA PHE A 182 2.30 -3.05 -35.30
C PHE A 182 2.77 -2.90 -36.75
N GLN A 183 2.04 -2.10 -37.53
CA GLN A 183 2.43 -1.61 -38.85
C GLN A 183 2.57 -0.10 -38.77
N THR A 184 3.75 0.41 -39.12
CA THR A 184 4.07 1.84 -39.01
C THR A 184 3.86 2.54 -40.34
N TYR A 185 3.19 3.67 -40.29
CA TYR A 185 2.84 4.51 -41.44
C TYR A 185 3.45 5.89 -41.25
N ILE A 186 4.07 6.42 -42.30
CA ILE A 186 4.40 7.84 -42.42
C ILE A 186 3.36 8.48 -43.33
N VAL A 187 2.64 9.45 -42.80
CA VAL A 187 1.56 10.13 -43.52
C VAL A 187 2.05 11.49 -43.97
N LEU A 188 1.96 11.73 -45.28
CA LEU A 188 2.25 13.02 -45.89
C LEU A 188 0.95 13.78 -46.20
N PRO A 189 0.95 15.12 -46.08
CA PRO A 189 -0.20 15.94 -46.44
C PRO A 189 -0.46 15.90 -47.95
N SER A 190 -1.72 15.89 -48.39
CA SER A 190 -2.05 15.77 -49.82
C SER A 190 -1.44 16.87 -50.71
N GLN A 191 -1.21 18.07 -50.16
CA GLN A 191 -0.62 19.20 -50.90
C GLN A 191 0.92 19.26 -50.82
N HIS A 192 1.57 18.19 -50.38
CA HIS A 192 3.03 18.08 -50.20
C HIS A 192 3.88 18.51 -51.42
N GLU A 193 3.46 18.18 -52.64
CA GLU A 193 4.22 18.49 -53.87
C GLU A 193 4.38 20.00 -54.15
N ASN A 194 3.49 20.84 -53.61
CA ASN A 194 3.50 22.28 -53.91
C ASN A 194 4.62 23.06 -53.20
N TRP A 195 5.31 22.45 -52.24
CA TRP A 195 6.27 23.16 -51.36
C TRP A 195 7.40 22.29 -50.82
N LEU A 196 7.42 20.99 -51.15
CA LEU A 196 8.53 20.09 -50.80
C LEU A 196 9.45 19.85 -51.99
N SER A 197 10.70 20.28 -51.86
CA SER A 197 11.79 19.82 -52.70
C SER A 197 12.25 18.42 -52.28
N LEU A 198 13.04 17.74 -53.12
CA LEU A 198 13.64 16.44 -52.79
C LEU A 198 14.43 16.47 -51.47
N LYS A 199 15.15 17.57 -51.22
CA LYS A 199 15.94 17.77 -50.00
C LYS A 199 15.05 17.97 -48.77
N ASN A 200 13.89 18.63 -48.92
CA ASN A 200 12.91 18.74 -47.84
C ASN A 200 12.32 17.37 -47.48
N TYR A 201 12.09 16.48 -48.45
CA TYR A 201 11.69 15.09 -48.16
C TYR A 201 12.75 14.34 -47.35
N GLU A 202 14.03 14.48 -47.69
CA GLU A 202 15.12 13.87 -46.93
C GLU A 202 15.07 14.29 -45.45
N TYR A 203 14.95 15.59 -45.18
CA TYR A 203 14.85 16.14 -43.83
C TYR A 203 13.64 15.58 -43.05
N ILE A 204 12.47 15.49 -43.68
CA ILE A 204 11.27 14.91 -43.06
C ILE A 204 11.47 13.44 -42.75
N PHE A 205 11.98 12.66 -43.72
CA PHE A 205 12.15 11.23 -43.54
C PHE A 205 13.19 10.93 -42.46
N LEU A 206 14.32 11.63 -42.43
CA LEU A 206 15.29 11.49 -41.36
C LEU A 206 14.68 11.80 -39.98
N HIS A 207 13.80 12.80 -39.88
CA HIS A 207 13.10 13.15 -38.64
C HIS A 207 12.10 12.06 -38.21
N GLU A 208 11.14 11.71 -39.07
CA GLU A 208 10.09 10.72 -38.76
C GLU A 208 10.68 9.31 -38.51
N LEU A 209 11.70 8.91 -39.28
CA LEU A 209 12.37 7.64 -39.08
C LEU A 209 13.19 7.60 -37.78
N ASN A 210 13.71 8.75 -37.32
CA ASN A 210 14.39 8.81 -36.04
C ASN A 210 13.41 8.71 -34.86
N HIS A 211 12.18 9.23 -34.97
CA HIS A 211 11.11 8.94 -34.01
C HIS A 211 10.79 7.45 -33.93
N TYR A 212 10.72 6.77 -35.08
CA TYR A 212 10.58 5.32 -35.12
C TYR A 212 11.75 4.60 -34.42
N LYS A 213 12.99 4.98 -34.75
CA LYS A 213 14.21 4.39 -34.19
C LYS A 213 14.27 4.52 -32.65
N ASN A 214 13.83 5.64 -32.11
CA ASN A 214 13.79 5.90 -30.67
C ASN A 214 12.56 5.33 -29.95
N LYS A 215 11.65 4.66 -30.68
CA LYS A 215 10.39 4.10 -30.15
C LYS A 215 9.47 5.17 -29.55
N ASP A 216 9.50 6.38 -30.10
CA ASP A 216 8.76 7.53 -29.57
C ASP A 216 7.24 7.34 -29.62
N LEU A 217 6.76 6.52 -30.56
CA LEU A 217 5.36 6.10 -30.61
C LEU A 217 4.97 5.36 -29.32
N LEU A 218 5.75 4.35 -28.90
CA LEU A 218 5.50 3.60 -27.67
C LEU A 218 5.51 4.52 -26.46
N THR A 219 6.53 5.38 -26.36
CA THR A 219 6.62 6.37 -25.29
C THR A 219 5.38 7.27 -25.24
N ASN A 220 4.82 7.66 -26.38
CA ASN A 220 3.60 8.45 -26.41
C ASN A 220 2.38 7.70 -25.86
N TYR A 221 2.24 6.40 -26.13
CA TYR A 221 1.17 5.59 -25.52
C TYR A 221 1.36 5.44 -24.01
N VAL A 222 2.60 5.28 -23.54
CA VAL A 222 2.92 5.25 -22.10
C VAL A 222 2.57 6.57 -21.43
N ILE A 223 2.89 7.71 -22.06
CA ILE A 223 2.48 9.04 -21.58
C ILE A 223 0.95 9.13 -21.48
N LEU A 224 0.21 8.72 -22.52
CA LEU A 224 -1.25 8.76 -22.51
C LEU A 224 -1.85 7.89 -21.39
N PHE A 225 -1.30 6.68 -21.20
CA PHE A 225 -1.71 5.78 -20.12
C PHE A 225 -1.55 6.45 -18.75
N TYR A 226 -0.39 7.04 -18.46
CA TYR A 226 -0.19 7.75 -17.20
C TYR A 226 -1.01 9.04 -17.09
N GLN A 227 -1.29 9.74 -18.18
CA GLN A 227 -2.19 10.91 -18.16
C GLN A 227 -3.63 10.53 -17.79
N ILE A 228 -4.08 9.32 -18.12
CA ILE A 228 -5.39 8.82 -17.69
C ILE A 228 -5.39 8.55 -16.18
N ILE A 229 -4.35 7.90 -15.66
CA ILE A 229 -4.26 7.54 -14.23
C ILE A 229 -4.06 8.78 -13.35
N TYR A 230 -3.17 9.69 -13.77
CA TYR A 230 -2.77 10.89 -13.06
C TYR A 230 -3.44 12.15 -13.62
N TRP A 231 -4.65 12.02 -14.15
CA TRP A 231 -5.36 13.11 -14.80
C TRP A 231 -5.52 14.35 -13.90
N PHE A 232 -5.60 14.13 -12.59
CA PHE A 232 -5.75 15.17 -11.56
C PHE A 232 -4.44 15.88 -11.20
N ASN A 233 -3.26 15.35 -11.56
CA ASN A 233 -1.97 15.91 -11.12
C ASN A 233 -1.36 16.86 -12.19
N PRO A 234 -1.46 18.20 -12.01
CA PRO A 234 -0.95 19.17 -13.00
C PRO A 234 0.58 19.11 -13.20
N LEU A 235 1.34 18.66 -12.21
CA LEU A 235 2.80 18.51 -12.34
C LEU A 235 3.16 17.39 -13.32
N VAL A 236 2.39 16.29 -13.32
CA VAL A 236 2.57 15.21 -14.30
C VAL A 236 2.25 15.69 -15.72
N TRP A 237 1.19 16.51 -15.89
CA TRP A 237 0.89 17.15 -17.17
C TRP A 237 2.01 18.07 -17.65
N LEU A 238 2.56 18.89 -16.75
CA LEU A 238 3.71 19.75 -17.03
C LEU A 238 4.94 18.93 -17.43
N ALA A 239 5.24 17.86 -16.69
CA ALA A 239 6.35 16.96 -16.97
C ALA A 239 6.24 16.32 -18.35
N PHE A 240 5.07 15.79 -18.71
CA PHE A 240 4.88 15.19 -20.04
C PHE A 240 4.91 16.22 -21.17
N ARG A 241 4.53 17.47 -20.91
CA ARG A 241 4.71 18.57 -21.87
C ARG A 241 6.19 18.86 -22.13
N GLU A 242 7.00 18.90 -21.07
CA GLU A 242 8.44 19.11 -21.15
C GLU A 242 9.17 17.91 -21.76
N MET A 243 8.77 16.69 -21.39
CA MET A 243 9.28 15.46 -21.97
C MET A 243 9.07 15.39 -23.49
N ARG A 244 7.89 15.78 -23.97
CA ARG A 244 7.62 15.86 -25.43
C ARG A 244 8.55 16.87 -26.11
N LEU A 245 8.77 18.03 -25.51
CA LEU A 245 9.71 19.02 -26.05
C LEU A 245 11.15 18.48 -26.11
N ASP A 246 11.62 17.85 -25.03
CA ASP A 246 12.97 17.27 -25.00
C ASP A 246 13.13 16.13 -26.02
N ARG A 247 12.06 15.36 -26.26
CA ARG A 247 12.01 14.35 -27.32
C ARG A 247 12.18 14.95 -28.71
N GLU A 248 11.45 16.04 -29.02
CA GLU A 248 11.60 16.74 -30.30
C GLU A 248 13.02 17.29 -30.49
N ILE A 249 13.60 17.91 -29.44
CA ILE A 249 14.97 18.44 -29.49
C ILE A 249 16.01 17.31 -29.64
N ALA A 250 15.81 16.17 -28.98
CA ALA A 250 16.67 14.99 -29.14
C ALA A 250 16.56 14.39 -30.56
N CYS A 251 15.35 14.39 -31.13
CA CYS A 251 15.12 13.97 -32.51
C CYS A 251 15.86 14.90 -33.48
N ASP A 252 15.64 16.21 -33.38
CA ASP A 252 16.32 17.23 -34.19
C ASP A 252 17.83 17.08 -34.10
N THR A 253 18.39 16.94 -32.88
CA THR A 253 19.82 16.75 -32.68
C THR A 253 20.37 15.51 -33.39
N SER A 254 19.59 14.42 -33.45
CA SER A 254 19.99 13.20 -34.14
C SER A 254 19.99 13.37 -35.66
N VAL A 255 19.07 14.17 -36.19
CA VAL A 255 19.05 14.53 -37.61
C VAL A 255 20.26 15.42 -37.94
N LEU A 256 20.53 16.45 -37.14
CA LEU A 256 21.67 17.35 -37.32
C LEU A 256 23.03 16.62 -37.34
N GLN A 257 23.17 15.53 -36.58
CA GLN A 257 24.37 14.68 -36.62
C GLN A 257 24.60 13.97 -37.96
N LEU A 258 23.55 13.84 -38.77
CA LEU A 258 23.61 13.28 -40.11
C LEU A 258 23.74 14.36 -41.18
N LEU A 259 23.60 15.64 -40.85
CA LEU A 259 23.62 16.71 -41.84
C LEU A 259 24.99 17.41 -41.87
N ASP A 260 25.38 17.86 -43.06
CA ASP A 260 26.50 18.77 -43.24
C ASP A 260 26.14 20.17 -42.75
N ASP A 261 27.15 20.99 -42.41
CA ASP A 261 26.94 22.32 -41.82
C ASP A 261 26.03 23.25 -42.65
N HIS A 262 26.12 23.19 -43.98
CA HIS A 262 25.26 23.97 -44.88
C HIS A 262 23.79 23.56 -44.81
N SER A 263 23.52 22.28 -44.54
CA SER A 263 22.18 21.69 -44.52
C SER A 263 21.42 21.95 -43.20
N ILE A 264 22.11 22.42 -42.15
CA ILE A 264 21.51 22.73 -40.83
C ILE A 264 20.49 23.87 -40.93
N SER A 265 20.84 24.95 -41.63
CA SER A 265 19.95 26.11 -41.81
C SER A 265 18.72 25.75 -42.65
N GLU A 266 18.93 24.95 -43.70
CA GLU A 266 17.85 24.45 -44.57
C GLU A 266 16.88 23.53 -43.80
N TYR A 267 17.41 22.66 -42.94
CA TYR A 267 16.60 21.84 -42.03
C TYR A 267 15.75 22.71 -41.09
N GLY A 268 16.36 23.72 -40.47
CA GLY A 268 15.66 24.67 -39.61
C GLY A 268 14.51 25.40 -40.33
N ASN A 269 14.78 25.89 -41.55
CA ASN A 269 13.76 26.52 -42.40
C ASN A 269 12.64 25.54 -42.79
N THR A 270 12.99 24.27 -43.03
CA THR A 270 12.01 23.20 -43.31
C THR A 270 11.04 23.05 -42.14
N ILE A 271 11.52 23.03 -40.89
CA ILE A 271 10.68 23.01 -39.68
C ILE A 271 9.77 24.26 -39.59
N ILE A 272 10.29 25.45 -39.89
CA ILE A 272 9.52 26.69 -39.84
C ILE A 272 8.39 26.69 -40.87
N ASN A 273 8.65 26.21 -42.08
CA ASN A 273 7.66 26.17 -43.17
C ASN A 273 6.45 25.28 -42.86
N PHE A 274 6.61 24.17 -42.12
CA PHE A 274 5.47 23.37 -41.66
C PHE A 274 4.54 24.13 -40.72
N LEU A 275 5.06 25.11 -39.97
CA LEU A 275 4.26 25.82 -38.98
C LEU A 275 3.30 26.83 -39.60
N ASP A 276 3.73 27.50 -40.68
CA ASP A 276 2.84 28.42 -41.39
C ASP A 276 1.66 27.67 -42.02
N LEU A 277 1.85 26.40 -42.38
CA LEU A 277 0.78 25.51 -42.85
C LEU A 277 -0.14 25.04 -41.70
N SER A 278 0.41 24.87 -40.49
CA SER A 278 -0.30 24.35 -39.31
C SER A 278 -1.25 25.32 -38.60
N LYS A 279 -1.10 26.64 -38.81
CA LYS A 279 -1.94 27.70 -38.20
C LYS A 279 -3.44 27.58 -38.49
N ARG A 280 -3.85 26.66 -39.38
CA ARG A 280 -5.23 26.45 -39.82
C ARG A 280 -5.97 25.28 -39.11
N SER A 281 -5.36 24.59 -38.13
CA SER A 281 -6.05 23.52 -37.41
C SER A 281 -6.04 23.72 -35.89
N SER A 282 -7.23 23.91 -35.31
CA SER A 282 -7.49 23.82 -33.88
C SER A 282 -8.12 22.46 -33.56
N ASN A 283 -7.71 21.87 -32.43
CA ASN A 283 -8.41 20.79 -31.68
C ASN A 283 -7.87 19.35 -31.73
N LEU A 284 -6.72 19.04 -32.36
CA LEU A 284 -6.14 17.68 -32.34
C LEU A 284 -4.89 17.57 -31.45
N GLN A 285 -4.96 18.03 -30.20
CA GLN A 285 -3.85 17.96 -29.24
C GLN A 285 -3.57 16.54 -28.69
N LEU A 286 -4.43 15.55 -28.96
CA LEU A 286 -4.39 14.24 -28.29
C LEU A 286 -3.65 13.14 -29.07
N VAL A 287 -3.19 13.45 -30.28
CA VAL A 287 -2.52 12.50 -31.17
C VAL A 287 -1.34 13.23 -31.79
N THR A 288 -0.13 12.82 -31.42
CA THR A 288 1.15 13.03 -32.15
C THR A 288 1.06 13.92 -33.39
N GLN A 289 0.89 15.22 -33.19
CA GLN A 289 1.06 16.21 -34.23
C GLN A 289 2.33 16.97 -33.91
N LEU A 290 3.18 17.13 -34.93
CA LEU A 290 4.39 17.96 -34.95
C LEU A 290 4.16 19.45 -34.58
N ASN A 291 2.93 19.83 -34.23
CA ASN A 291 2.55 21.19 -33.90
C ASN A 291 2.82 21.45 -32.42
N GLY A 292 4.08 21.76 -32.13
CA GLY A 292 4.45 22.34 -30.85
C GLY A 292 3.88 23.76 -30.69
N SER A 293 3.66 24.19 -29.45
CA SER A 293 3.31 25.59 -29.18
C SER A 293 4.41 26.52 -29.73
N LYS A 294 4.09 27.79 -30.01
CA LYS A 294 5.08 28.80 -30.47
C LYS A 294 6.35 28.81 -29.62
N LEU A 295 6.22 28.56 -28.32
CA LEU A 295 7.32 28.44 -27.37
C LEU A 295 8.20 27.20 -27.62
N GLN A 296 7.59 26.05 -27.91
CA GLN A 296 8.32 24.80 -28.19
C GLN A 296 9.14 24.93 -29.47
N ILE A 297 8.56 25.50 -30.52
CA ILE A 297 9.28 25.75 -31.77
C ILE A 297 10.42 26.72 -31.55
N LYS A 298 10.18 27.85 -30.87
CA LYS A 298 11.22 28.83 -30.57
C LYS A 298 12.44 28.13 -29.93
N LYS A 299 12.19 27.28 -28.93
CA LYS A 299 13.26 26.49 -28.28
C LYS A 299 13.95 25.51 -29.23
N ARG A 300 13.22 24.82 -30.12
CA ARG A 300 13.81 23.93 -31.13
C ARG A 300 14.72 24.69 -32.09
N ILE A 301 14.26 25.81 -32.65
CA ILE A 301 15.05 26.63 -33.57
C ILE A 301 16.28 27.24 -32.87
N GLU A 302 16.14 27.71 -31.63
CA GLU A 302 17.28 28.16 -30.82
C GLU A 302 18.33 27.05 -30.67
N GLN A 303 17.92 25.81 -30.38
CA GLN A 303 18.85 24.68 -30.27
C GLN A 303 19.48 24.29 -31.61
N ILE A 304 18.72 24.30 -32.70
CA ILE A 304 19.23 24.02 -34.05
C ILE A 304 20.26 25.08 -34.45
N SER A 305 19.96 26.36 -34.22
CA SER A 305 20.87 27.47 -34.54
C SER A 305 22.15 27.48 -33.69
N ALA A 306 22.08 26.95 -32.47
CA ALA A 306 23.22 26.85 -31.56
C ALA A 306 24.01 25.55 -31.72
N TYR A 307 23.59 24.64 -32.62
CA TYR A 307 24.25 23.37 -32.85
C TYR A 307 25.60 23.58 -33.56
N SER A 308 26.61 22.84 -33.13
CA SER A 308 27.90 22.75 -33.79
C SER A 308 28.45 21.34 -33.64
N HIS A 309 28.95 20.74 -34.72
CA HIS A 309 29.61 19.44 -34.70
C HIS A 309 30.83 19.41 -33.76
N SER A 310 31.45 20.56 -33.48
CA SER A 310 32.62 20.69 -32.61
C SER A 310 32.29 20.69 -31.10
N ALA A 311 31.03 20.92 -30.72
CA ALA A 311 30.61 21.08 -29.34
C ALA A 311 30.58 19.73 -28.60
N LYS A 312 31.73 19.30 -28.06
CA LYS A 312 31.84 18.09 -27.25
C LYS A 312 31.20 18.31 -25.87
N LYS A 313 29.89 18.13 -25.77
CA LYS A 313 29.25 17.87 -24.47
C LYS A 313 29.79 16.54 -23.92
N SER A 314 30.36 16.58 -22.71
CA SER A 314 31.00 15.40 -22.12
C SER A 314 29.95 14.34 -21.77
N LEU A 315 29.97 13.22 -22.50
CA LEU A 315 29.15 12.04 -22.23
C LEU A 315 29.35 11.57 -20.77
N ARG A 316 30.58 11.63 -20.24
CA ARG A 316 30.89 11.26 -18.85
C ARG A 316 30.13 12.09 -17.82
N LYS A 317 30.03 13.41 -18.03
CA LYS A 317 29.24 14.29 -17.15
C LYS A 317 27.75 13.95 -17.22
N SER A 318 27.23 13.68 -18.42
CA SER A 318 25.81 13.29 -18.58
C SER A 318 25.50 11.95 -17.90
N VAL A 319 26.38 10.96 -18.03
CA VAL A 319 26.23 9.65 -17.36
C VAL A 319 26.28 9.82 -15.83
N PHE A 320 27.24 10.61 -15.31
CA PHE A 320 27.33 10.88 -13.87
C PHE A 320 26.05 11.52 -13.32
N ILE A 321 25.52 12.55 -13.99
CA ILE A 321 24.26 13.20 -13.59
C ILE A 321 23.09 12.22 -13.66
N TYR A 322 23.04 11.35 -14.67
CA TYR A 322 21.99 10.34 -14.82
C TYR A 322 22.02 9.31 -13.69
N VAL A 323 23.21 8.82 -13.31
CA VAL A 323 23.39 7.91 -12.17
C VAL A 323 22.98 8.59 -10.87
N LEU A 324 23.39 9.85 -10.66
CA LEU A 324 22.97 10.61 -9.48
C LEU A 324 21.44 10.80 -9.42
N ALA A 325 20.81 11.10 -10.56
CA ALA A 325 19.35 11.20 -10.67
C ALA A 325 18.67 9.87 -10.30
N SER A 326 19.21 8.75 -10.78
CA SER A 326 18.72 7.41 -10.44
C SER A 326 18.77 7.17 -8.94
N ILE A 327 19.89 7.49 -8.28
CA ILE A 327 20.07 7.30 -6.84
C ILE A 327 19.03 8.14 -6.07
N ILE A 328 18.90 9.43 -6.38
CA ILE A 328 17.94 10.32 -5.72
C ILE A 328 16.50 9.81 -5.89
N LEU A 329 16.14 9.35 -7.09
CA LEU A 329 14.81 8.82 -7.37
C LEU A 329 14.58 7.42 -6.79
N THR A 330 15.62 6.66 -6.45
CA THR A 330 15.48 5.39 -5.72
C THR A 330 15.29 5.59 -4.22
N ILE A 331 15.70 6.73 -3.65
CA ILE A 331 15.53 7.05 -2.21
C ILE A 331 14.03 7.13 -1.82
N GLN A 332 13.11 7.33 -2.77
CA GLN A 332 11.68 7.31 -2.46
C GLN A 332 11.11 5.89 -2.24
N LEU A 333 11.84 4.81 -2.60
CA LEU A 333 11.35 3.43 -2.48
C LEU A 333 11.11 3.00 -1.02
N PRO A 334 12.04 3.20 -0.07
CA PRO A 334 11.80 2.86 1.34
C PRO A 334 10.64 3.66 1.95
N PHE A 335 10.46 4.92 1.52
CA PHE A 335 9.36 5.75 1.98
C PHE A 335 8.01 5.17 1.53
N VAL A 336 7.87 4.82 0.24
CA VAL A 336 6.64 4.19 -0.27
C VAL A 336 6.37 2.85 0.43
N SER A 337 7.41 2.05 0.70
CA SER A 337 7.27 0.80 1.45
C SER A 337 6.78 1.05 2.88
N ALA A 338 7.40 1.97 3.62
CA ALA A 338 7.06 2.25 5.00
C ALA A 338 5.61 2.71 5.20
N PHE A 339 5.07 3.50 4.26
CA PHE A 339 3.66 3.91 4.29
C PHE A 339 2.68 2.80 3.87
N ALA A 340 3.18 1.73 3.25
CA ALA A 340 2.35 0.66 2.71
C ALA A 340 2.37 -0.61 3.58
N THR A 341 3.43 -0.84 4.37
CA THR A 341 3.50 -1.91 5.37
C THR A 341 3.26 -1.37 6.77
N GLU A 342 2.04 -1.52 7.29
CA GLU A 342 1.84 -1.70 8.74
C GLU A 342 2.41 -3.08 9.08
N ASN A 343 3.68 -3.14 9.52
CA ASN A 343 4.37 -4.40 9.77
C ASN A 343 4.03 -4.93 11.17
N ASP A 344 2.75 -5.20 11.40
CA ASP A 344 2.21 -5.71 12.66
C ASP A 344 2.33 -7.24 12.78
N ARG A 345 3.20 -7.89 12.00
CA ARG A 345 3.37 -9.35 12.10
C ARG A 345 4.52 -9.73 12.99
N TYR A 346 4.26 -10.64 13.93
CA TYR A 346 5.28 -11.26 14.76
C TYR A 346 5.92 -12.44 14.03
N TYR A 347 7.25 -12.49 14.03
CA TYR A 347 7.98 -13.63 13.48
C TYR A 347 8.01 -14.77 14.50
N PHE A 348 7.09 -15.72 14.35
CA PHE A 348 7.00 -16.89 15.20
C PHE A 348 7.78 -18.06 14.59
N LYS A 349 8.74 -18.61 15.33
CA LYS A 349 9.47 -19.81 14.94
C LYS A 349 9.57 -20.76 16.14
N ASN A 350 9.00 -21.94 16.00
CA ASN A 350 9.06 -23.00 17.01
C ASN A 350 9.03 -24.37 16.30
N ASP A 351 9.86 -25.31 16.74
CA ASP A 351 9.98 -26.63 16.10
C ASP A 351 8.82 -27.58 16.50
N GLY A 352 8.06 -27.24 17.55
CA GLY A 352 6.93 -28.02 18.06
C GLY A 352 5.57 -27.37 17.75
N VAL A 353 5.27 -27.12 16.47
CA VAL A 353 3.98 -26.54 16.05
C VAL A 353 3.21 -27.54 15.20
N VAL A 354 1.95 -27.76 15.56
CA VAL A 354 0.97 -28.52 14.78
C VAL A 354 -0.10 -27.55 14.30
N TYR A 355 -0.24 -27.45 12.98
CA TYR A 355 -1.32 -26.67 12.38
C TYR A 355 -2.56 -27.54 12.20
N GLU A 356 -3.70 -27.04 12.64
CA GLU A 356 -4.96 -27.77 12.66
C GLU A 356 -6.05 -26.99 11.93
N ASP A 357 -6.97 -27.71 11.32
CA ASP A 357 -8.15 -27.11 10.70
C ASP A 357 -9.32 -27.10 11.70
N LEU A 358 -9.61 -25.91 12.23
CA LEU A 358 -10.72 -25.64 13.14
C LEU A 358 -11.77 -24.74 12.48
N GLN A 359 -11.77 -24.61 11.15
CA GLN A 359 -12.64 -23.68 10.41
C GLN A 359 -14.13 -23.83 10.76
N GLN A 360 -14.56 -25.05 11.11
CA GLN A 360 -15.94 -25.32 11.53
C GLN A 360 -16.41 -24.48 12.73
N PHE A 361 -15.51 -24.11 13.63
CA PHE A 361 -15.81 -23.28 14.81
C PHE A 361 -15.79 -21.78 14.51
N PHE A 362 -15.11 -21.36 13.43
CA PHE A 362 -14.90 -19.96 13.05
C PHE A 362 -15.85 -19.48 11.93
N LYS A 363 -16.98 -20.15 11.71
CA LYS A 363 -17.91 -19.77 10.63
C LYS A 363 -18.40 -18.32 10.79
N GLY A 364 -18.07 -17.49 9.80
CA GLY A 364 -18.44 -16.07 9.80
C GLY A 364 -17.40 -15.14 10.45
N TYR A 365 -16.27 -15.67 10.92
CA TYR A 365 -15.20 -14.89 11.52
C TYR A 365 -13.85 -15.17 10.85
N GLU A 366 -13.08 -14.11 10.64
CA GLU A 366 -11.64 -14.21 10.37
C GLU A 366 -10.93 -14.26 11.72
N GLY A 367 -10.11 -15.27 11.99
CA GLY A 367 -9.56 -15.44 13.32
C GLY A 367 -8.53 -16.54 13.43
N SER A 368 -8.02 -16.74 14.64
CA SER A 368 -7.09 -17.83 14.96
C SER A 368 -7.37 -18.40 16.34
N PHE A 369 -6.91 -19.62 16.53
CA PHE A 369 -6.81 -20.28 17.83
C PHE A 369 -5.36 -20.70 18.02
N VAL A 370 -4.78 -20.36 19.17
CA VAL A 370 -3.46 -20.83 19.59
C VAL A 370 -3.65 -21.55 20.91
N LEU A 371 -3.17 -22.79 20.98
CA LEU A 371 -3.10 -23.57 22.20
C LEU A 371 -1.66 -24.01 22.41
N TYR A 372 -1.18 -23.96 23.65
CA TYR A 372 0.07 -24.60 24.05
C TYR A 372 -0.19 -25.63 25.13
N ASP A 373 0.25 -26.86 24.86
CA ASP A 373 0.27 -27.96 25.81
C ASP A 373 1.61 -27.96 26.57
N HIS A 374 1.54 -27.73 27.89
CA HIS A 374 2.74 -27.63 28.71
C HIS A 374 3.52 -28.94 28.80
N ASN A 375 2.87 -30.09 28.97
CA ASN A 375 3.58 -31.37 29.05
C ASN A 375 4.16 -31.79 27.71
N ALA A 376 3.42 -31.60 26.62
CA ALA A 376 3.89 -31.95 25.28
C ALA A 376 4.91 -30.94 24.72
N GLN A 377 5.03 -29.75 25.34
CA GLN A 377 5.86 -28.63 24.87
C GLN A 377 5.53 -28.28 23.40
N GLN A 378 4.25 -28.32 23.05
CA GLN A 378 3.77 -28.24 21.68
C GLN A 378 2.67 -27.18 21.52
N TYR A 379 2.78 -26.40 20.45
CA TYR A 379 1.73 -25.49 19.99
C TYR A 379 0.79 -26.19 19.02
N ARG A 380 -0.51 -25.95 19.17
CA ARG A 380 -1.56 -26.32 18.22
C ARG A 380 -2.22 -25.03 17.74
N ILE A 381 -2.15 -24.76 16.43
CA ILE A 381 -2.53 -23.47 15.86
C ILE A 381 -3.52 -23.66 14.72
N TYR A 382 -4.64 -22.96 14.79
CA TYR A 382 -5.52 -22.71 13.65
C TYR A 382 -5.24 -21.31 13.10
N ASN A 383 -5.03 -21.23 11.78
CA ASN A 383 -4.77 -20.01 11.02
C ASN A 383 -3.46 -19.29 11.40
N GLU A 384 -2.33 -19.78 10.84
CA GLU A 384 -0.98 -19.23 11.04
C GLU A 384 -0.89 -17.73 10.72
N GLU A 385 -1.56 -17.31 9.64
CA GLU A 385 -1.51 -15.93 9.20
C GLU A 385 -2.13 -15.00 10.24
N LYS A 386 -3.26 -15.38 10.84
CA LYS A 386 -3.92 -14.56 11.87
C LYS A 386 -3.27 -14.75 13.24
N SER A 387 -2.69 -15.91 13.54
CA SER A 387 -2.06 -16.17 14.83
C SER A 387 -0.82 -15.31 15.08
N THR A 388 -0.17 -14.83 14.01
CA THR A 388 1.03 -13.98 14.05
C THR A 388 0.73 -12.50 13.81
N LEU A 389 -0.52 -12.13 13.51
CA LEU A 389 -0.92 -10.75 13.28
C LEU A 389 -1.18 -10.04 14.62
N ARG A 390 -0.43 -8.98 14.90
CA ARG A 390 -0.65 -8.10 16.05
C ARG A 390 -1.85 -7.21 15.80
N ILE A 391 -2.76 -7.23 16.75
CA ILE A 391 -3.98 -6.43 16.78
C ILE A 391 -4.19 -5.89 18.20
N SER A 392 -5.14 -4.97 18.37
CA SER A 392 -5.35 -4.37 19.69
C SER A 392 -5.75 -5.44 20.72
N PRO A 393 -5.14 -5.45 21.92
CA PRO A 393 -5.45 -6.44 22.95
C PRO A 393 -6.78 -6.18 23.66
N ASP A 394 -7.29 -4.95 23.57
CA ASP A 394 -8.45 -4.47 24.31
C ASP A 394 -8.34 -4.86 25.79
N SER A 395 -9.43 -5.35 26.39
CA SER A 395 -9.48 -5.65 27.82
C SER A 395 -8.58 -6.80 28.28
N THR A 396 -7.91 -7.52 27.37
CA THR A 396 -6.90 -8.52 27.78
C THR A 396 -5.64 -7.89 28.35
N TYR A 397 -5.34 -6.63 27.99
CA TYR A 397 -4.23 -5.85 28.55
C TYR A 397 -4.36 -5.64 30.07
N LYS A 398 -5.58 -5.65 30.62
CA LYS A 398 -5.87 -5.39 32.04
C LYS A 398 -5.17 -6.36 33.00
N ILE A 399 -4.82 -7.56 32.53
CA ILE A 399 -3.97 -8.52 33.27
C ILE A 399 -2.64 -7.85 33.67
N TYR A 400 -2.00 -7.20 32.69
CA TYR A 400 -0.68 -6.60 32.84
C TYR A 400 -0.78 -5.21 33.49
N SER A 401 -1.83 -4.44 33.20
CA SER A 401 -2.10 -3.17 33.93
C SER A 401 -2.22 -3.39 35.45
N ALA A 402 -2.98 -4.42 35.88
CA ALA A 402 -3.06 -4.79 37.30
C ALA A 402 -1.70 -5.17 37.88
N LEU A 403 -0.93 -5.98 37.13
CA LEU A 403 0.38 -6.44 37.57
C LEU A 403 1.38 -5.28 37.71
N PHE A 404 1.40 -4.35 36.75
CA PHE A 404 2.25 -3.16 36.79
C PHE A 404 1.89 -2.25 37.96
N ALA A 405 0.61 -2.06 38.24
CA ALA A 405 0.15 -1.26 39.38
C ALA A 405 0.55 -1.90 40.73
N LEU A 406 0.49 -3.23 40.84
CA LEU A 406 0.97 -3.96 42.02
C LEU A 406 2.49 -3.83 42.20
N GLU A 407 3.28 -4.00 41.13
CA GLU A 407 4.74 -3.86 41.19
C GLU A 407 5.18 -2.42 41.52
N ALA A 408 4.48 -1.43 40.96
CA ALA A 408 4.67 -0.02 41.29
C ALA A 408 4.17 0.37 42.69
N ASN A 409 3.53 -0.54 43.42
CA ASN A 409 2.89 -0.31 44.73
C ASN A 409 1.81 0.80 44.69
N VAL A 410 1.14 0.96 43.54
CA VAL A 410 -0.06 1.81 43.38
C VAL A 410 -1.25 1.20 44.11
N ILE A 411 -1.33 -0.13 44.09
CA ILE A 411 -2.25 -0.97 44.87
C ILE A 411 -1.46 -2.10 45.53
N SER A 412 -2.07 -2.76 46.50
CA SER A 412 -1.57 -4.03 47.06
C SER A 412 -2.63 -5.13 46.94
N PRO A 413 -2.26 -6.42 47.08
CA PRO A 413 -3.24 -7.49 47.11
C PRO A 413 -4.33 -7.30 48.18
N GLU A 414 -3.96 -6.73 49.33
CA GLU A 414 -4.87 -6.48 50.46
C GLU A 414 -5.66 -5.17 50.31
N GLU A 415 -5.10 -4.17 49.61
CA GLU A 415 -5.67 -2.83 49.45
C GLU A 415 -5.67 -2.43 47.96
N SER A 416 -6.60 -3.00 47.20
CA SER A 416 -6.80 -2.68 45.77
C SER A 416 -8.10 -1.94 45.48
N LYS A 417 -8.86 -1.56 46.52
CA LYS A 417 -10.14 -0.89 46.35
C LYS A 417 -9.98 0.57 45.91
N LEU A 418 -10.64 0.94 44.81
CA LEU A 418 -10.79 2.32 44.35
C LEU A 418 -12.26 2.74 44.44
N SER A 419 -12.48 3.95 44.96
CA SER A 419 -13.82 4.51 45.07
C SER A 419 -14.32 5.03 43.72
N TRP A 420 -15.58 4.74 43.41
CA TRP A 420 -16.24 5.34 42.26
C TRP A 420 -16.50 6.83 42.50
N ASP A 421 -16.19 7.65 41.51
CA ASP A 421 -16.28 9.12 41.57
C ASP A 421 -17.71 9.65 41.41
N GLY A 422 -18.69 8.77 41.18
CA GLY A 422 -20.09 9.12 40.92
C GLY A 422 -20.39 9.41 39.45
N THR A 423 -19.40 9.33 38.55
CA THR A 423 -19.60 9.52 37.11
C THR A 423 -20.37 8.35 36.53
N LYS A 424 -21.55 8.60 35.95
CA LYS A 424 -22.40 7.56 35.36
C LYS A 424 -21.69 6.85 34.20
N GLN A 425 -21.46 5.55 34.37
CA GLN A 425 -20.85 4.66 33.40
C GLN A 425 -21.91 3.96 32.50
N PRO A 426 -21.53 3.46 31.31
CA PRO A 426 -22.46 2.78 30.40
C PRO A 426 -23.06 1.48 30.95
N TYR A 427 -22.37 0.83 31.89
CA TYR A 427 -22.78 -0.43 32.50
C TYR A 427 -23.06 -0.22 33.99
N GLU A 428 -24.21 -0.69 34.48
CA GLU A 428 -24.56 -0.54 35.90
C GLU A 428 -23.55 -1.21 36.83
N ALA A 429 -22.94 -2.32 36.39
CA ALA A 429 -21.89 -3.02 37.13
C ALA A 429 -20.62 -2.17 37.37
N TRP A 430 -20.43 -1.07 36.63
CA TRP A 430 -19.30 -0.15 36.75
C TRP A 430 -19.60 1.03 37.68
N ASN A 431 -20.87 1.28 38.05
CA ASN A 431 -21.31 2.39 38.88
C ASN A 431 -21.17 2.09 40.39
N MET A 432 -20.01 1.58 40.79
CA MET A 432 -19.72 1.21 42.18
C MET A 432 -18.22 1.12 42.40
N ASP A 433 -17.78 1.21 43.66
CA ASP A 433 -16.40 0.93 44.05
C ASP A 433 -15.94 -0.45 43.54
N GLN A 434 -14.68 -0.56 43.15
CA GLN A 434 -14.11 -1.80 42.63
C GLN A 434 -12.79 -2.12 43.33
N ASP A 435 -12.49 -3.40 43.45
CA ASP A 435 -11.15 -3.90 43.70
C ASP A 435 -10.61 -4.57 42.42
N VAL A 436 -9.36 -5.05 42.45
CA VAL A 436 -8.74 -5.65 41.26
C VAL A 436 -9.51 -6.88 40.75
N SER A 437 -10.12 -7.64 41.64
CA SER A 437 -10.88 -8.84 41.30
C SER A 437 -12.20 -8.48 40.63
N SER A 438 -12.98 -7.60 41.25
CA SER A 438 -14.26 -7.16 40.69
C SER A 438 -14.07 -6.39 39.39
N ALA A 439 -13.01 -5.59 39.28
CA ALA A 439 -12.66 -4.83 38.08
C ALA A 439 -12.25 -5.74 36.92
N LEU A 440 -11.44 -6.78 37.16
CA LEU A 440 -11.06 -7.74 36.10
C LEU A 440 -12.28 -8.55 35.63
N GLN A 441 -13.08 -9.08 36.57
CA GLN A 441 -14.26 -9.89 36.26
C GLN A 441 -15.32 -9.12 35.47
N LYS A 442 -15.55 -7.86 35.84
CA LYS A 442 -16.51 -6.94 35.18
C LYS A 442 -15.83 -6.04 34.14
N SER A 443 -14.59 -6.32 33.77
CA SER A 443 -13.85 -5.56 32.76
C SER A 443 -13.94 -4.02 32.92
N VAL A 444 -13.88 -3.48 34.13
CA VAL A 444 -14.22 -2.08 34.44
C VAL A 444 -13.16 -1.10 33.92
N ASN A 445 -13.42 -0.40 32.80
CA ASN A 445 -12.40 0.45 32.15
C ASN A 445 -11.83 1.53 33.07
N TRP A 446 -12.68 2.29 33.76
CA TRP A 446 -12.24 3.44 34.55
C TRP A 446 -11.23 3.06 35.64
N TYR A 447 -11.35 1.84 36.20
CA TYR A 447 -10.45 1.33 37.23
C TYR A 447 -9.04 1.17 36.69
N PHE A 448 -8.87 0.50 35.53
CA PHE A 448 -7.54 0.29 34.92
C PHE A 448 -6.98 1.55 34.29
N GLN A 449 -7.84 2.43 33.76
CA GLN A 449 -7.42 3.76 33.32
C GLN A 449 -6.82 4.55 34.50
N GLU A 450 -7.43 4.49 35.67
CA GLU A 450 -6.91 5.13 36.87
C GLU A 450 -5.62 4.47 37.38
N LEU A 451 -5.52 3.13 37.33
CA LEU A 451 -4.27 2.43 37.63
C LEU A 451 -3.14 2.85 36.70
N ASP A 452 -3.39 2.91 35.38
CA ASP A 452 -2.39 3.33 34.40
C ASP A 452 -1.94 4.77 34.65
N ARG A 453 -2.88 5.69 34.96
CA ARG A 453 -2.55 7.08 35.32
C ARG A 453 -1.65 7.18 36.54
N ARG A 454 -1.94 6.40 37.59
CA ARG A 454 -1.14 6.39 38.84
C ARG A 454 0.21 5.72 38.67
N THR A 455 0.29 4.68 37.84
CA THR A 455 1.54 3.95 37.53
C THR A 455 2.49 4.80 36.70
N GLY A 456 1.93 5.61 35.79
CA GLY A 456 2.66 6.56 34.98
C GLY A 456 3.22 5.97 33.68
N PHE A 457 3.31 6.84 32.67
CA PHE A 457 3.71 6.49 31.31
C PHE A 457 5.07 5.78 31.22
N GLU A 458 6.10 6.34 31.87
CA GLU A 458 7.47 5.81 31.77
C GLU A 458 7.58 4.40 32.35
N THR A 459 6.95 4.16 33.50
CA THR A 459 6.88 2.84 34.15
C THR A 459 6.17 1.83 33.26
N ILE A 460 5.01 2.19 32.70
CA ILE A 460 4.24 1.31 31.81
C ILE A 460 5.04 0.98 30.55
N GLN A 461 5.65 1.97 29.90
CA GLN A 461 6.47 1.76 28.71
C GLN A 461 7.65 0.82 29.01
N SER A 462 8.34 1.04 30.13
CA SER A 462 9.45 0.20 30.57
C SER A 462 8.99 -1.24 30.83
N ASN A 463 7.90 -1.43 31.55
CA ASN A 463 7.39 -2.76 31.87
C ASN A 463 6.91 -3.52 30.63
N LEU A 464 6.23 -2.85 29.69
CA LEU A 464 5.82 -3.45 28.41
C LEU A 464 7.02 -3.94 27.60
N GLN A 465 8.10 -3.15 27.56
CA GLN A 465 9.35 -3.53 26.91
C GLN A 465 10.03 -4.70 27.62
N GLU A 466 10.07 -4.70 28.96
CA GLU A 466 10.70 -5.74 29.77
C GLU A 466 10.03 -7.11 29.56
N ILE A 467 8.70 -7.15 29.53
CA ILE A 467 7.96 -8.40 29.29
C ILE A 467 7.86 -8.77 27.81
N ASN A 468 8.38 -7.93 26.89
CA ASN A 468 8.24 -8.08 25.44
C ASN A 468 6.78 -8.11 24.97
N TYR A 469 5.96 -7.17 25.45
CA TYR A 469 4.55 -7.11 25.07
C TYR A 469 4.38 -6.58 23.64
N GLY A 470 4.16 -7.48 22.68
CA GLY A 470 3.75 -7.13 21.32
C GLY A 470 4.65 -6.06 20.67
N ASN A 471 4.03 -4.99 20.18
CA ASN A 471 4.76 -3.82 19.64
C ASN A 471 5.22 -2.81 20.73
N SER A 472 4.76 -2.98 21.98
CA SER A 472 5.05 -2.09 23.12
C SER A 472 4.80 -0.60 22.83
N ASP A 473 3.84 -0.30 21.94
CA ASP A 473 3.57 1.06 21.48
C ASP A 473 2.44 1.71 22.27
N VAL A 474 2.79 2.67 23.13
CA VAL A 474 1.85 3.47 23.94
C VAL A 474 1.63 4.88 23.37
N SER A 475 2.01 5.15 22.12
CA SER A 475 1.94 6.49 21.50
C SER A 475 0.52 7.02 21.28
N GLY A 476 -0.50 6.16 21.42
CA GLY A 476 -1.91 6.55 21.44
C GLY A 476 -2.28 7.41 22.66
N GLU A 477 -3.57 7.69 22.82
CA GLU A 477 -4.07 8.44 23.97
C GLU A 477 -3.72 7.70 25.28
N PHE A 478 -3.08 8.40 26.22
CA PHE A 478 -2.57 7.76 27.43
C PHE A 478 -3.72 7.22 28.29
N SER A 479 -3.56 5.99 28.80
CA SER A 479 -4.61 5.18 29.44
C SER A 479 -5.68 4.63 28.49
N GLU A 480 -5.59 4.88 27.18
CA GLU A 480 -6.46 4.29 26.14
C GLU A 480 -5.69 3.63 24.99
N PHE A 481 -4.35 3.63 25.03
CA PHE A 481 -3.46 3.05 24.01
C PHE A 481 -3.71 1.55 23.73
N TRP A 482 -4.38 0.84 24.64
CA TRP A 482 -4.69 -0.59 24.55
C TRP A 482 -6.08 -0.90 23.97
N ASN A 483 -6.97 0.09 23.85
CA ASN A 483 -8.36 -0.08 23.40
C ASN A 483 -8.51 0.43 21.96
N GLU A 484 -8.49 -0.47 20.98
CA GLU A 484 -8.48 -0.11 19.55
C GLU A 484 -7.56 1.08 19.25
N SER A 485 -6.28 0.96 19.61
CA SER A 485 -5.30 2.05 19.56
C SER A 485 -3.89 1.55 19.21
N SER A 486 -2.83 2.22 19.65
CA SER A 486 -1.45 1.98 19.21
C SER A 486 -0.89 0.62 19.66
N LEU A 487 -1.24 0.15 20.85
CA LEU A 487 -0.70 -1.09 21.40
C LEU A 487 -1.33 -2.29 20.70
N LYS A 488 -0.48 -3.18 20.18
CA LYS A 488 -0.90 -4.38 19.45
C LYS A 488 -0.07 -5.59 19.87
N ILE A 489 -0.70 -6.76 19.92
CA ILE A 489 -0.08 -8.05 20.24
C ILE A 489 -0.76 -9.17 19.44
N SER A 490 0.01 -10.19 19.03
CA SER A 490 -0.52 -11.32 18.27
C SER A 490 -1.03 -12.45 19.17
N PRO A 491 -1.94 -13.33 18.68
CA PRO A 491 -2.41 -14.49 19.43
C PRO A 491 -1.30 -15.41 19.97
N VAL A 492 -0.23 -15.64 19.19
CA VAL A 492 0.91 -16.44 19.68
C VAL A 492 1.68 -15.73 20.79
N GLU A 493 1.87 -14.41 20.69
CA GLU A 493 2.52 -13.61 21.74
C GLU A 493 1.67 -13.57 23.03
N GLN A 494 0.33 -13.55 22.93
CA GLN A 494 -0.56 -13.66 24.09
C GLN A 494 -0.33 -14.98 24.85
N VAL A 495 -0.22 -16.10 24.13
CA VAL A 495 0.06 -17.41 24.75
C VAL A 495 1.45 -17.43 25.39
N GLN A 496 2.47 -16.89 24.71
CA GLN A 496 3.83 -16.79 25.26
C GLN A 496 3.87 -15.94 26.55
N LEU A 497 3.20 -14.80 26.57
CA LEU A 497 3.12 -13.97 27.76
C LEU A 497 2.32 -14.63 28.88
N LEU A 498 1.24 -15.36 28.56
CA LEU A 498 0.49 -16.11 29.57
C LEU A 498 1.33 -17.21 30.22
N GLN A 499 2.18 -17.90 29.45
CA GLN A 499 3.16 -18.85 30.01
C GLN A 499 4.16 -18.14 30.92
N ALA A 500 4.70 -17.00 30.49
CA ALA A 500 5.67 -16.24 31.25
C ALA A 500 5.05 -15.69 32.55
N PHE A 501 3.83 -15.17 32.49
CA PHE A 501 3.02 -14.75 33.63
C PHE A 501 2.76 -15.92 34.59
N TYR A 502 2.31 -17.06 34.07
CA TYR A 502 1.98 -18.22 34.89
C TYR A 502 3.20 -18.77 35.63
N ASN A 503 4.35 -18.79 35.00
CA ASN A 503 5.60 -19.28 35.59
C ASN A 503 6.42 -18.18 36.30
N ASN A 504 5.88 -16.97 36.42
CA ASN A 504 6.57 -15.78 36.94
C ASN A 504 7.97 -15.55 36.33
N GLN A 505 8.10 -15.73 35.02
CA GLN A 505 9.36 -15.53 34.30
C GLN A 505 9.78 -14.05 34.25
N PHE A 506 8.88 -13.14 34.61
CA PHE A 506 9.15 -11.70 34.74
C PHE A 506 9.97 -11.37 36.01
N GLY A 507 10.04 -12.26 37.00
CA GLY A 507 10.75 -12.01 38.25
C GLY A 507 10.02 -11.04 39.20
N TYR A 508 8.70 -10.91 39.05
CA TYR A 508 7.85 -10.07 39.89
C TYR A 508 7.55 -10.75 41.23
N LYS A 509 6.94 -10.03 42.19
CA LYS A 509 6.65 -10.61 43.50
C LYS A 509 5.58 -11.69 43.38
N GLU A 510 5.85 -12.89 43.90
CA GLU A 510 4.93 -14.04 43.83
C GLU A 510 3.51 -13.72 44.30
N ARG A 511 3.38 -12.95 45.38
CA ARG A 511 2.08 -12.50 45.89
C ARG A 511 1.30 -11.62 44.91
N HIS A 512 1.97 -10.87 44.04
CA HIS A 512 1.32 -10.03 43.03
C HIS A 512 0.85 -10.88 41.85
N ILE A 513 1.68 -11.82 41.39
CA ILE A 513 1.29 -12.80 40.38
C ILE A 513 0.08 -13.61 40.85
N GLN A 514 0.10 -14.09 42.10
CA GLN A 514 -1.00 -14.86 42.67
C GLN A 514 -2.29 -14.04 42.76
N ALA A 515 -2.23 -12.77 43.18
CA ALA A 515 -3.40 -11.90 43.24
C ALA A 515 -4.08 -11.74 41.86
N VAL A 516 -3.30 -11.61 40.79
CA VAL A 516 -3.83 -11.52 39.42
C VAL A 516 -4.35 -12.88 38.93
N LYS A 517 -3.68 -14.00 39.26
CA LYS A 517 -4.17 -15.35 38.93
C LYS A 517 -5.52 -15.64 39.59
N ASP A 518 -5.68 -15.27 40.85
CA ASP A 518 -6.93 -15.45 41.59
C ASP A 518 -8.07 -14.63 40.97
N ALA A 519 -7.78 -13.39 40.55
CA ALA A 519 -8.75 -12.52 39.87
C ALA A 519 -9.13 -13.00 38.46
N LEU A 520 -8.34 -13.89 37.84
CA LEU A 520 -8.62 -14.47 36.52
C LEU A 520 -9.41 -15.77 36.57
N LEU A 521 -9.59 -16.37 37.76
CA LEU A 521 -10.32 -17.62 37.91
C LEU A 521 -11.80 -17.44 37.55
N LEU A 522 -12.26 -18.14 36.51
CA LEU A 522 -13.65 -18.10 36.04
C LEU A 522 -14.47 -19.25 36.59
N GLU A 523 -13.89 -20.45 36.56
CA GLU A 523 -14.56 -21.67 37.02
C GLU A 523 -13.54 -22.63 37.66
N LYS A 524 -13.98 -23.35 38.68
CA LYS A 524 -13.24 -24.45 39.30
C LYS A 524 -14.18 -25.63 39.50
N ASN A 525 -13.87 -26.76 38.90
CA ASN A 525 -14.54 -28.03 39.15
C ASN A 525 -13.51 -29.11 39.57
N GLU A 526 -13.96 -30.35 39.78
CA GLU A 526 -13.09 -31.45 40.26
C GLU A 526 -12.05 -31.89 39.22
N GLU A 527 -12.27 -31.58 37.94
CA GLU A 527 -11.46 -32.02 36.82
C GLU A 527 -10.48 -30.94 36.33
N ALA A 528 -10.90 -29.67 36.37
CA ALA A 528 -10.15 -28.55 35.83
C ALA A 528 -10.43 -27.21 36.53
N ARG A 529 -9.49 -26.28 36.38
CA ARG A 529 -9.62 -24.85 36.71
C ARG A 529 -9.49 -24.04 35.44
N LEU A 530 -10.51 -23.25 35.10
CA LEU A 530 -10.51 -22.35 33.96
C LEU A 530 -10.23 -20.93 34.44
N SER A 531 -9.14 -20.35 33.95
CA SER A 531 -8.80 -18.95 34.15
C SER A 531 -8.72 -18.23 32.81
N GLY A 532 -9.23 -17.02 32.72
CA GLY A 532 -9.17 -16.28 31.46
C GLY A 532 -9.71 -14.86 31.51
N LYS A 533 -9.49 -14.13 30.41
CA LYS A 533 -9.95 -12.76 30.23
C LYS A 533 -10.45 -12.54 28.80
N THR A 534 -11.60 -11.87 28.70
CA THR A 534 -12.13 -11.37 27.42
C THR A 534 -11.60 -10.00 27.05
N GLY A 535 -11.56 -9.74 25.75
CA GLY A 535 -11.38 -8.42 25.15
C GLY A 535 -12.39 -8.21 24.02
N THR A 536 -12.96 -7.01 23.96
CA THR A 536 -13.84 -6.61 22.86
C THR A 536 -13.45 -5.21 22.40
N GLY A 537 -12.98 -5.12 21.17
CA GLY A 537 -12.72 -3.90 20.45
C GLY A 537 -13.96 -3.46 19.68
N ALA A 538 -14.53 -2.34 20.11
CA ALA A 538 -15.71 -1.76 19.50
C ALA A 538 -15.35 -0.43 18.82
N VAL A 539 -15.70 -0.28 17.54
CA VAL A 539 -15.44 0.94 16.77
C VAL A 539 -16.75 1.42 16.15
N ASN A 540 -17.10 2.68 16.39
CA ASN A 540 -18.33 3.31 15.90
C ASN A 540 -19.61 2.49 16.18
N GLY A 541 -19.68 1.89 17.38
CA GLY A 541 -20.82 1.11 17.86
C GLY A 541 -20.89 -0.34 17.37
N LYS A 542 -19.87 -0.82 16.66
CA LYS A 542 -19.78 -2.20 16.15
C LYS A 542 -18.63 -2.97 16.80
N ASN A 543 -18.87 -4.24 17.11
CA ASN A 543 -17.84 -5.10 17.70
C ASN A 543 -17.04 -5.77 16.59
N ILE A 544 -15.80 -5.36 16.39
CA ILE A 544 -14.99 -5.78 15.24
C ILE A 544 -13.82 -6.70 15.62
N ASN A 545 -13.50 -6.79 16.90
CA ASN A 545 -12.34 -7.50 17.43
C ASN A 545 -12.71 -8.19 18.75
N GLY A 546 -12.69 -9.52 18.78
CA GLY A 546 -13.04 -10.33 19.94
C GLY A 546 -11.87 -11.19 20.39
N TRP A 547 -11.60 -11.19 21.69
CA TRP A 547 -10.54 -11.94 22.33
C TRP A 547 -11.07 -12.79 23.48
N PHE A 548 -10.54 -14.00 23.60
CA PHE A 548 -10.54 -14.74 24.85
C PHE A 548 -9.20 -15.45 25.02
N ILE A 549 -8.49 -15.11 26.09
CA ILE A 549 -7.17 -15.66 26.40
C ILE A 549 -7.17 -16.23 27.82
N GLY A 550 -6.34 -17.23 28.08
CA GLY A 550 -6.31 -17.84 29.40
C GLY A 550 -5.55 -19.15 29.46
N TYR A 551 -5.84 -19.92 30.51
CA TYR A 551 -5.29 -21.25 30.70
C TYR A 551 -6.25 -22.17 31.45
N VAL A 552 -6.11 -23.46 31.19
CA VAL A 552 -6.83 -24.54 31.88
C VAL A 552 -5.82 -25.37 32.66
N GLU A 553 -5.98 -25.43 33.98
CA GLU A 553 -5.20 -26.32 34.85
C GLU A 553 -5.99 -27.61 35.08
N THR A 554 -5.47 -28.73 34.62
CA THR A 554 -6.01 -30.07 34.91
C THR A 554 -5.15 -30.73 35.98
N LYS A 555 -5.54 -31.93 36.44
CA LYS A 555 -4.75 -32.69 37.45
C LYS A 555 -3.30 -32.94 37.02
N ASN A 556 -3.04 -33.08 35.72
CA ASN A 556 -1.74 -33.54 35.22
C ASN A 556 -1.08 -32.58 34.21
N ASN A 557 -1.78 -31.54 33.73
CA ASN A 557 -1.29 -30.68 32.67
C ASN A 557 -1.89 -29.28 32.75
N THR A 558 -1.20 -28.30 32.15
CA THR A 558 -1.70 -26.92 31.99
C THR A 558 -1.70 -26.57 30.51
N TYR A 559 -2.83 -26.06 30.02
CA TYR A 559 -2.99 -25.65 28.63
C TYR A 559 -3.20 -24.15 28.56
N PHE A 560 -2.39 -23.45 27.77
CA PHE A 560 -2.50 -22.01 27.56
C PHE A 560 -3.16 -21.74 26.22
N PHE A 561 -4.09 -20.80 26.15
CA PHE A 561 -4.80 -20.53 24.90
C PHE A 561 -5.00 -19.04 24.63
N ALA A 562 -5.13 -18.72 23.35
CA ALA A 562 -5.62 -17.44 22.87
C ALA A 562 -6.48 -17.65 21.62
N THR A 563 -7.70 -17.11 21.68
CA THR A 563 -8.63 -17.05 20.53
C THR A 563 -8.84 -15.61 20.16
N ASN A 564 -8.68 -15.31 18.87
CA ASN A 564 -9.10 -14.04 18.29
C ASN A 564 -10.09 -14.26 17.16
N ILE A 565 -11.11 -13.40 17.09
CA ILE A 565 -12.08 -13.31 16.00
C ILE A 565 -12.26 -11.86 15.54
N GLN A 566 -12.44 -11.67 14.24
CA GLN A 566 -12.65 -10.38 13.59
C GLN A 566 -13.70 -10.51 12.50
N ASN A 567 -14.57 -9.50 12.39
CA ASN A 567 -15.59 -9.35 11.36
C ASN A 567 -16.05 -7.87 11.31
N GLU A 568 -16.94 -7.52 10.36
CA GLU A 568 -17.51 -6.17 10.24
C GLU A 568 -18.38 -5.76 11.45
N ASP A 569 -18.90 -6.74 12.20
CA ASP A 569 -19.64 -6.59 13.45
C ASP A 569 -19.72 -7.94 14.20
N ASP A 570 -20.30 -7.96 15.40
CA ASP A 570 -20.57 -9.17 16.21
C ASP A 570 -19.33 -10.01 16.59
N SER A 571 -18.16 -9.39 16.62
CA SER A 571 -16.90 -9.99 17.10
C SER A 571 -16.60 -9.55 18.52
N SER A 572 -17.22 -10.22 19.49
CA SER A 572 -17.04 -9.96 20.92
C SER A 572 -16.14 -11.00 21.59
N GLY A 573 -15.57 -10.64 22.73
CA GLY A 573 -14.83 -11.54 23.60
C GLY A 573 -15.70 -12.69 24.10
N SER A 574 -17.00 -12.46 24.33
CA SER A 574 -17.95 -13.53 24.63
C SER A 574 -18.02 -14.57 23.51
N LYS A 575 -18.09 -14.14 22.23
CA LYS A 575 -18.09 -15.08 21.10
C LYS A 575 -16.75 -15.78 20.92
N ALA A 576 -15.64 -15.08 21.14
CA ALA A 576 -14.32 -15.73 21.21
C ALA A 576 -14.28 -16.80 22.33
N GLY A 577 -14.91 -16.53 23.48
CA GLY A 577 -15.06 -17.45 24.59
C GLY A 577 -15.87 -18.69 24.21
N GLU A 578 -17.04 -18.53 23.60
CA GLU A 578 -17.89 -19.63 23.12
C GLU A 578 -17.14 -20.56 22.15
N ILE A 579 -16.40 -19.98 21.20
CA ILE A 579 -15.55 -20.73 20.25
C ILE A 579 -14.47 -21.49 21.00
N THR A 580 -13.77 -20.83 21.93
CA THR A 580 -12.69 -21.44 22.70
C THR A 580 -13.17 -22.63 23.50
N LEU A 581 -14.29 -22.49 24.22
CA LEU A 581 -14.84 -23.55 25.06
C LEU A 581 -15.32 -24.73 24.21
N SER A 582 -15.90 -24.45 23.04
CA SER A 582 -16.26 -25.49 22.07
C SER A 582 -15.05 -26.29 21.58
N ILE A 583 -13.94 -25.60 21.28
CA ILE A 583 -12.68 -26.24 20.88
C ILE A 583 -12.09 -27.03 22.05
N LEU A 584 -11.97 -26.45 23.25
CA LEU A 584 -11.43 -27.15 24.42
C LEU A 584 -12.22 -28.40 24.79
N LYS A 585 -13.54 -28.37 24.58
CA LYS A 585 -14.43 -29.54 24.74
C LYS A 585 -14.18 -30.61 23.68
N ASP A 586 -14.08 -30.22 22.41
CA ASP A 586 -13.76 -31.14 21.30
C ASP A 586 -12.40 -31.83 21.50
N LEU A 587 -11.44 -31.10 22.07
CA LEU A 587 -10.12 -31.62 22.44
C LEU A 587 -10.11 -32.48 23.72
N GLY A 588 -11.23 -32.57 24.44
CA GLY A 588 -11.33 -33.29 25.71
C GLY A 588 -10.52 -32.66 26.85
N ILE A 589 -10.19 -31.37 26.73
CA ILE A 589 -9.39 -30.62 27.73
C ILE A 589 -10.29 -30.05 28.83
N TYR A 590 -11.48 -29.56 28.46
CA TYR A 590 -12.41 -28.91 29.37
C TYR A 590 -13.86 -29.24 29.02
N ASN A 591 -14.63 -29.72 30.00
CA ASN A 591 -16.08 -29.92 29.88
C ASN A 591 -16.80 -29.00 30.87
N GLU A 592 -17.72 -28.18 30.38
CA GLU A 592 -18.66 -27.46 31.24
C GLU A 592 -19.59 -28.46 31.93
N ASN A 593 -19.51 -28.56 33.25
CA ASN A 593 -20.46 -29.30 34.09
C ASN A 593 -21.07 -28.32 35.12
N GLU A 594 -22.27 -28.60 35.63
CA GLU A 594 -23.02 -27.78 36.59
C GLU A 594 -22.36 -27.72 38.00
N GLY A 595 -21.11 -27.27 38.08
CA GLY A 595 -20.36 -27.06 39.33
C GLY A 595 -20.57 -25.67 39.94
N GLU A 596 -20.23 -25.52 41.23
CA GLU A 596 -20.39 -24.28 41.99
C GLU A 596 -19.75 -23.06 41.30
N LYS A 597 -20.58 -22.13 40.85
CA LYS A 597 -20.19 -20.85 40.27
C LYS A 597 -19.57 -19.96 41.35
N TYR A 598 -18.29 -19.62 41.20
CA TYR A 598 -17.60 -18.74 42.14
C TYR A 598 -18.01 -17.27 41.87
N GLY A 599 -18.89 -16.71 42.71
CA GLY A 599 -19.32 -15.31 42.59
C GLY A 599 -20.71 -14.98 43.17
N GLU A 600 -21.57 -15.98 43.40
CA GLU A 600 -22.82 -15.78 44.14
C GLU A 600 -22.59 -16.04 45.64
N LYS A 601 -21.97 -15.08 46.35
CA LYS A 601 -22.24 -14.98 47.79
C LYS A 601 -23.53 -14.18 47.95
N HIS A 602 -24.56 -14.88 48.43
CA HIS A 602 -25.80 -14.31 48.92
C HIS A 602 -25.56 -13.17 49.94
N SER A 603 -26.49 -12.21 49.85
CA SER A 603 -26.78 -11.03 50.70
C SER A 603 -25.92 -9.79 50.50
#